data_AF-A0A8H7I6F6-F1
#
_entry.id   AF-A0A8H7I6F6-F1
#
_cell.length_a   1.000
_cell.length_b   1.000
_cell.length_c   1.000
_cell.angle_alpha   90.00
_cell.angle_beta   90.00
_cell.angle_gamma   90.00
#
_symmetry.space_group_name_H-M   'P 1'
#
loop_
_entity.id
_entity.type
_entity.pdbx_description
1 polymer ?
#
loop_
_entity_poly.entity_id
_entity_poly.type
_entity_poly.pdbx_seq_one_letter_code
_entity_poly.pdbx_strand_id
1 'polypeptide(L)'
;MTTPNQSASAMKTWEEASALFLSAFDAYALASAYLGAESSISGADPGEFVLKIDSILETVDTAILNQLPKISTNLKKQRNKLVSPTFRLPEEVLSEIFRIFVFDPSLDATIPLDMEASVRLIYSRLGTLCTVSSTWRDILNARGRFWSVIPMIEVRSTDPITRLEPYERSFHNARDAPLHLAATLDHHTYKDTLKAISEHGLRLRTANFMINYINLKLARGFIKKLMRYNIGVFSELSIMHYYVPYVAPCDNSDYDGYNDYNNYEPEPGLPTEDDFIFPHDSPEHTSFAQFLGSLTAFRISNVLFHWDNIAFSSRLVELRMQEVNLGYDDAIILFLKALSSASQLRDLKIIAVDTFHKPNTTIRVDTHSITFDDFSFTSLVLSFNCKITRINKLDDDDDVININPNFLEDAEADIQSADMNIANNNNGPTDPMELWDALGPIQVETLRLPGTFTNDLPPQIRKAMRAMPGLLTLEVENVDFTASPDEHGQHCHSDALNRSNKFESDPKANHSQHSKSFI
;
A
#
# COMPACT_ATOMS: atom_id res chain seq x y z
N MET A 1 35.95 -22.58 7.72
CA MET A 1 37.23 -21.87 7.51
C MET A 1 38.18 -22.81 6.80
N THR A 2 38.49 -22.56 5.53
CA THR A 2 39.58 -23.27 4.83
C THR A 2 40.90 -22.80 5.43
N THR A 3 41.75 -23.73 5.86
CA THR A 3 43.10 -23.37 6.36
C THR A 3 43.91 -22.74 5.23
N PRO A 4 44.76 -21.72 5.47
CA PRO A 4 45.56 -21.05 4.43
C PRO A 4 46.29 -22.03 3.49
N ASN A 5 46.76 -23.15 4.04
CA ASN A 5 47.46 -24.21 3.30
C ASN A 5 46.58 -24.89 2.22
N GLN A 6 45.27 -25.00 2.43
CA GLN A 6 44.35 -25.59 1.45
C GLN A 6 44.16 -24.69 0.22
N SER A 7 44.08 -23.37 0.42
CA SER A 7 43.94 -22.42 -0.69
C SER A 7 45.18 -22.38 -1.57
N ALA A 8 46.37 -22.40 -0.96
CA ALA A 8 47.63 -22.43 -1.69
C ALA A 8 47.79 -23.73 -2.50
N SER A 9 47.43 -24.88 -1.90
CA SER A 9 47.45 -26.17 -2.59
C SER A 9 46.50 -26.20 -3.79
N ALA A 10 45.27 -25.69 -3.64
CA ALA A 10 44.29 -25.69 -4.72
C ALA A 10 44.71 -24.80 -5.90
N MET A 11 45.30 -23.63 -5.63
CA MET A 11 45.82 -22.75 -6.68
C MET A 11 46.97 -23.42 -7.44
N LYS A 12 47.91 -24.04 -6.72
CA LYS A 12 49.02 -24.78 -7.33
C LYS A 12 48.54 -25.92 -8.22
N THR A 13 47.57 -26.71 -7.75
CA THR A 13 46.98 -27.79 -8.55
C THR A 13 46.29 -27.27 -9.80
N TRP A 14 45.63 -26.11 -9.73
CA TRP A 14 45.01 -25.48 -10.91
C TRP A 14 46.04 -24.98 -11.93
N GLU A 15 47.13 -24.38 -11.47
CA GLU A 15 48.27 -23.96 -12.30
C GLU A 15 48.93 -25.16 -12.99
N GLU A 16 49.22 -26.23 -12.24
CA GLU A 16 49.78 -27.49 -12.78
C GLU A 16 48.85 -28.13 -13.83
N ALA A 17 47.54 -28.20 -13.56
CA ALA A 17 46.57 -28.74 -14.50
C ALA A 17 46.48 -27.90 -15.79
N SER A 18 46.61 -26.58 -15.67
CA SER A 18 46.60 -25.66 -16.81
C SER A 18 47.88 -25.79 -17.65
N ALA A 19 49.04 -25.98 -17.02
CA ALA A 19 50.30 -26.27 -17.71
C ALA A 19 50.24 -27.62 -18.47
N LEU A 20 49.68 -28.66 -17.84
CA LEU A 20 49.47 -29.97 -18.48
C LEU A 20 48.51 -29.88 -19.67
N PHE A 21 47.42 -29.11 -19.53
CA PHE A 21 46.46 -28.91 -20.62
C PHE A 21 47.11 -28.23 -21.83
N LEU A 22 47.89 -27.16 -21.61
CA LEU A 22 48.62 -26.47 -22.68
C LEU A 22 49.64 -27.40 -23.35
N SER A 23 50.42 -28.14 -22.56
CA SER A 23 51.39 -29.10 -23.10
C SER A 23 50.75 -30.21 -23.92
N ALA A 24 49.59 -30.72 -23.50
CA ALA A 24 48.84 -31.73 -24.27
C ALA A 24 48.30 -31.15 -25.59
N PHE A 25 47.88 -29.88 -25.58
CA PHE A 25 47.43 -29.18 -26.78
C PHE A 25 48.56 -28.98 -27.79
N ASP A 26 49.75 -28.58 -27.31
CA ASP A 26 50.95 -28.45 -28.15
C ASP A 26 51.39 -29.81 -28.74
N ALA A 27 51.35 -30.87 -27.92
CA ALA A 27 51.67 -32.23 -28.37
C ALA A 27 50.67 -32.72 -29.44
N TYR A 28 49.38 -32.41 -29.28
CA TYR A 28 48.35 -32.72 -30.28
C TYR A 28 48.58 -31.95 -31.58
N ALA A 29 48.93 -30.66 -31.51
CA ALA A 29 49.26 -29.85 -32.68
C ALA A 29 50.48 -30.39 -33.43
N LEU A 30 51.53 -30.81 -32.71
CA LEU A 30 52.70 -31.47 -33.28
C LEU A 30 52.34 -32.80 -33.95
N ALA A 31 51.61 -33.68 -33.25
CA ALA A 31 51.16 -34.96 -33.81
C ALA A 31 50.31 -34.77 -35.08
N SER A 32 49.47 -33.73 -35.11
CA SER A 32 48.67 -33.36 -36.27
C SER A 32 49.53 -32.91 -37.46
N ALA A 33 50.63 -32.20 -37.20
CA ALA A 33 51.59 -31.84 -38.24
C ALA A 33 52.34 -33.06 -38.80
N TYR A 34 52.61 -34.07 -37.97
CA TYR A 34 53.27 -35.32 -38.40
C TYR A 34 52.37 -36.26 -39.20
N LEU A 35 51.04 -36.19 -39.05
CA LEU A 35 50.08 -37.00 -39.84
C LEU A 35 50.29 -36.84 -41.36
N GLY A 36 50.65 -35.64 -41.81
CA GLY A 36 50.96 -35.40 -43.22
C GLY A 36 52.19 -36.15 -43.71
N ALA A 37 53.24 -36.22 -42.89
CA ALA A 37 54.53 -36.80 -43.25
C ALA A 37 54.52 -38.34 -43.31
N GLU A 38 53.74 -39.00 -42.45
CA GLU A 38 53.69 -40.47 -42.37
C GLU A 38 52.62 -41.12 -43.26
N SER A 39 51.64 -40.34 -43.74
CA SER A 39 50.55 -40.85 -44.59
C SER A 39 51.02 -41.54 -45.89
N SER A 40 52.23 -41.21 -46.37
CA SER A 40 52.82 -41.78 -47.58
C SER A 40 53.42 -43.18 -47.40
N ILE A 41 53.61 -43.64 -46.16
CA ILE A 41 54.38 -44.87 -45.86
C ILE A 41 53.46 -46.06 -45.54
N SER A 42 52.23 -45.82 -45.09
CA SER A 42 51.40 -46.83 -44.43
C SER A 42 50.75 -47.86 -45.36
N GLY A 43 50.72 -47.67 -46.68
CA GLY A 43 50.00 -48.57 -47.61
C GLY A 43 48.49 -48.71 -47.35
N ALA A 44 47.94 -47.91 -46.43
CA ALA A 44 46.52 -47.86 -46.10
C ALA A 44 45.76 -47.12 -47.23
N ASP A 45 44.49 -47.48 -47.42
CA ASP A 45 43.64 -46.77 -48.36
C ASP A 45 43.52 -45.30 -47.93
N PRO A 46 43.87 -44.32 -48.80
CA PRO A 46 43.80 -42.91 -48.47
C PRO A 46 42.39 -42.47 -48.04
N GLY A 47 41.34 -43.11 -48.58
CA GLY A 47 39.95 -42.82 -48.22
C GLY A 47 39.63 -43.18 -46.77
N GLU A 48 40.00 -44.38 -46.33
CA GLU A 48 39.82 -44.82 -44.93
C GLU A 48 40.61 -43.94 -43.95
N PHE A 49 41.82 -43.51 -44.32
CA PHE A 49 42.64 -42.63 -43.48
C PHE A 49 42.04 -41.23 -43.32
N VAL A 50 41.53 -40.64 -44.42
CA VAL A 50 40.83 -39.35 -44.39
C VAL A 50 39.57 -39.42 -43.52
N LEU A 51 38.73 -40.46 -43.69
CA LEU A 51 37.53 -40.65 -42.87
C LEU A 51 37.85 -40.77 -41.38
N LYS A 52 38.97 -41.42 -41.03
CA LYS A 52 39.43 -41.54 -39.65
C LYS A 52 39.92 -40.21 -39.09
N ILE A 53 40.64 -39.41 -39.88
CA ILE A 53 41.04 -38.05 -39.49
C ILE A 53 39.79 -37.20 -39.25
N ASP A 54 38.84 -37.20 -40.18
CA ASP A 54 37.62 -36.40 -40.08
C ASP A 54 36.80 -36.80 -38.84
N SER A 55 36.67 -38.10 -38.56
CA SER A 55 35.97 -38.60 -37.36
C SER A 55 36.66 -38.18 -36.05
N ILE A 56 37.99 -38.21 -36.00
CA ILE A 56 38.75 -37.77 -34.83
C ILE A 56 38.64 -36.24 -34.66
N LEU A 57 38.76 -35.48 -35.74
CA LEU A 57 38.59 -34.03 -35.73
C LEU A 57 37.21 -33.65 -35.23
N GLU A 58 36.14 -34.27 -35.75
CA GLU A 58 34.77 -34.02 -35.28
C GLU A 58 34.63 -34.32 -33.77
N THR A 59 35.24 -35.41 -33.30
CA THR A 59 35.21 -35.79 -31.88
C THR A 59 35.95 -34.78 -31.01
N VAL A 60 37.15 -34.36 -31.43
CA VAL A 60 38.00 -33.40 -30.69
C VAL A 60 37.36 -32.01 -30.69
N ASP A 61 36.88 -31.53 -31.83
CA ASP A 61 36.20 -30.25 -31.96
C ASP A 61 34.94 -30.21 -31.09
N THR A 62 34.13 -31.26 -31.14
CA THR A 62 32.94 -31.40 -30.28
C THR A 62 33.32 -31.37 -28.80
N ALA A 63 34.41 -32.04 -28.40
CA ALA A 63 34.87 -32.02 -27.01
C ALA A 63 35.35 -30.63 -26.59
N ILE A 64 36.15 -29.94 -27.40
CA ILE A 64 36.67 -28.60 -27.10
C ILE A 64 35.54 -27.58 -27.02
N LEU A 65 34.67 -27.56 -28.04
CA LEU A 65 33.53 -26.63 -28.12
C LEU A 65 32.56 -26.81 -26.95
N ASN A 66 32.39 -28.03 -26.43
CA ASN A 66 31.53 -28.29 -25.29
C ASN A 66 32.20 -28.03 -23.93
N GLN A 67 33.49 -28.33 -23.77
CA GLN A 67 34.16 -28.25 -22.47
C GLN A 67 34.72 -26.85 -22.17
N LEU A 68 35.24 -26.14 -23.18
CA LEU A 68 35.91 -24.85 -22.96
C LEU A 68 34.96 -23.76 -22.41
N PRO A 69 33.72 -23.59 -22.92
CA PRO A 69 32.76 -22.65 -22.33
C PRO A 69 32.41 -23.00 -20.88
N LYS A 70 32.33 -24.30 -20.55
CA LYS A 70 32.03 -24.79 -19.20
C LYS A 70 33.17 -24.47 -18.23
N ILE A 71 34.42 -24.71 -18.63
CA ILE A 71 35.61 -24.35 -17.84
C ILE A 71 35.66 -22.84 -17.63
N SER A 72 35.49 -22.05 -18.70
CA SER A 72 35.49 -20.57 -18.62
C SER A 72 34.40 -20.05 -17.69
N THR A 73 33.18 -20.59 -17.78
CA THR A 73 32.06 -20.22 -16.91
C THR A 73 32.35 -20.55 -15.44
N ASN A 74 32.92 -21.74 -15.16
CA ASN A 74 33.30 -22.13 -13.81
C ASN A 74 34.40 -21.24 -13.23
N LEU A 75 35.43 -20.89 -14.02
CA LEU A 75 36.50 -20.00 -13.56
C LEU A 75 35.99 -18.58 -13.31
N LYS A 76 35.17 -18.02 -14.20
CA LYS A 76 34.49 -16.74 -13.97
C LYS A 76 33.67 -16.76 -12.69
N LYS A 77 32.91 -17.84 -12.44
CA LYS A 77 32.13 -18.04 -11.22
C LYS A 77 33.02 -18.07 -9.97
N GLN A 78 34.11 -18.83 -9.97
CA GLN A 78 35.04 -18.89 -8.83
C GLN A 78 35.75 -17.55 -8.59
N ARG A 79 36.22 -16.89 -9.67
CA ARG A 79 36.81 -15.56 -9.57
C ARG A 79 35.83 -14.56 -8.96
N ASN A 80 34.60 -14.50 -9.46
CA ASN A 80 33.58 -13.58 -8.94
C ASN A 80 33.27 -13.89 -7.46
N LYS A 81 33.27 -15.16 -7.07
CA LYS A 81 33.11 -15.58 -5.67
C LYS A 81 34.25 -15.11 -4.77
N LEU A 82 35.49 -15.16 -5.24
CA LEU A 82 36.66 -14.73 -4.48
C LEU A 82 36.78 -13.21 -4.37
N VAL A 83 36.42 -12.51 -5.44
CA VAL A 83 36.58 -11.05 -5.54
C VAL A 83 35.43 -10.31 -4.86
N SER A 84 34.20 -10.80 -4.97
CA SER A 84 33.04 -10.04 -4.48
C SER A 84 32.90 -10.18 -2.95
N PRO A 85 32.95 -9.07 -2.19
CA PRO A 85 32.83 -9.07 -0.74
C PRO A 85 31.53 -9.72 -0.24
N THR A 86 30.48 -9.69 -1.07
CA THR A 86 29.17 -10.22 -0.73
C THR A 86 29.20 -11.73 -0.48
N PHE A 87 30.10 -12.49 -1.12
CA PHE A 87 30.25 -13.93 -0.85
C PHE A 87 30.96 -14.26 0.47
N ARG A 88 31.48 -13.25 1.18
CA ARG A 88 32.07 -13.43 2.52
C ARG A 88 31.03 -13.25 3.62
N LEU A 89 29.88 -12.66 3.31
CA LEU A 89 28.81 -12.47 4.27
C LEU A 89 28.08 -13.80 4.50
N PRO A 90 27.73 -14.13 5.76
CA PRO A 90 26.82 -15.23 6.05
C PRO A 90 25.49 -15.05 5.32
N GLU A 91 24.84 -16.16 5.00
CA GLU A 91 23.58 -16.16 4.26
C GLU A 91 22.50 -15.36 5.00
N GLU A 92 22.50 -15.43 6.33
CA GLU A 92 21.58 -14.73 7.21
C GLU A 92 21.70 -13.21 7.06
N VAL A 93 22.95 -12.72 7.02
CA VAL A 93 23.23 -11.28 6.86
C VAL A 93 22.79 -10.80 5.49
N LEU A 94 23.12 -11.54 4.42
CA LEU A 94 22.65 -11.22 3.07
C LEU A 94 21.13 -11.21 2.98
N SER A 95 20.48 -12.21 3.57
CA SER A 95 19.03 -12.28 3.56
C SER A 95 18.36 -11.12 4.31
N GLU A 96 19.03 -10.55 5.30
CA GLU A 96 18.50 -9.42 6.04
C GLU A 96 18.65 -8.13 5.25
N ILE A 97 19.79 -7.95 4.58
CA ILE A 97 20.00 -6.87 3.60
C ILE A 97 18.95 -6.96 2.48
N PHE A 98 18.72 -8.16 1.93
CA PHE A 98 17.70 -8.37 0.90
C PHE A 98 16.30 -8.06 1.43
N ARG A 99 15.99 -8.40 2.68
CA ARG A 99 14.67 -8.13 3.27
C ARG A 99 14.42 -6.63 3.34
N ILE A 100 15.39 -5.87 3.82
CA ILE A 100 15.32 -4.40 3.87
C ILE A 100 15.14 -3.86 2.45
N PHE A 101 15.99 -4.27 1.50
CA PHE A 101 15.88 -3.82 0.12
C PHE A 101 14.51 -4.11 -0.49
N VAL A 102 13.93 -5.30 -0.25
CA VAL A 102 12.64 -5.70 -0.85
C VAL A 102 11.48 -4.94 -0.20
N PHE A 103 11.40 -4.91 1.12
CA PHE A 103 10.20 -4.48 1.84
C PHE A 103 10.25 -3.08 2.44
N ASP A 104 11.39 -2.38 2.42
CA ASP A 104 11.48 -1.03 2.98
C ASP A 104 10.93 0.01 2.00
N PRO A 105 9.78 0.64 2.29
CA PRO A 105 9.19 1.65 1.41
C PRO A 105 10.01 2.95 1.39
N SER A 106 10.84 3.22 2.41
CA SER A 106 11.57 4.49 2.56
C SER A 106 12.68 4.69 1.55
N LEU A 107 13.12 3.63 0.86
CA LEU A 107 14.20 3.71 -0.11
C LEU A 107 13.82 4.48 -1.39
N ASP A 108 12.54 4.53 -1.74
CA ASP A 108 12.10 5.06 -3.05
C ASP A 108 11.14 6.24 -2.99
N ALA A 109 10.43 6.51 -1.89
CA ALA A 109 9.29 7.43 -1.96
C ALA A 109 9.22 8.47 -0.84
N THR A 110 9.04 9.73 -1.25
CA THR A 110 8.53 10.83 -0.43
C THR A 110 7.01 10.82 -0.32
N ILE A 111 6.33 10.06 -1.18
CA ILE A 111 4.87 9.97 -1.29
C ILE A 111 4.43 8.55 -0.92
N PRO A 112 3.38 8.36 -0.11
CA PRO A 112 2.82 7.04 0.15
C PRO A 112 2.42 6.35 -1.16
N LEU A 113 2.96 5.15 -1.41
CA LEU A 113 2.54 4.33 -2.55
C LEU A 113 1.21 3.66 -2.23
N ASP A 114 0.32 3.56 -3.23
CA ASP A 114 -0.84 2.70 -3.13
C ASP A 114 -0.42 1.21 -3.01
N MET A 115 -1.39 0.34 -2.70
CA MET A 115 -1.13 -1.09 -2.51
C MET A 115 -0.57 -1.75 -3.78
N GLU A 116 -1.10 -1.41 -4.96
CA GLU A 116 -0.69 -2.01 -6.22
C GLU A 116 0.74 -1.63 -6.59
N ALA A 117 1.08 -0.35 -6.53
CA ALA A 117 2.42 0.17 -6.72
C ALA A 117 3.41 -0.46 -5.71
N SER A 118 3.01 -0.59 -4.44
CA SER A 118 3.83 -1.23 -3.40
C SER A 118 4.14 -2.69 -3.73
N VAL A 119 3.13 -3.47 -4.13
CA VAL A 119 3.32 -4.88 -4.50
C VAL A 119 4.17 -5.00 -5.77
N ARG A 120 3.93 -4.18 -6.79
CA ARG A 120 4.76 -4.13 -7.99
C ARG A 120 6.21 -3.81 -7.66
N LEU A 121 6.45 -2.89 -6.74
CA LEU A 121 7.79 -2.53 -6.29
C LEU A 121 8.48 -3.69 -5.57
N ILE A 122 7.79 -4.39 -4.66
CA ILE A 122 8.29 -5.60 -4.00
C ILE A 122 8.76 -6.63 -5.03
N TYR A 123 7.91 -6.94 -6.03
CA TYR A 123 8.24 -7.94 -7.05
C TYR A 123 9.33 -7.48 -8.03
N SER A 124 9.38 -6.19 -8.36
CA SER A 124 10.46 -5.60 -9.16
C SER A 124 11.81 -5.73 -8.44
N ARG A 125 11.85 -5.43 -7.13
CA ARG A 125 13.04 -5.57 -6.29
C ARG A 125 13.46 -7.03 -6.14
N LEU A 126 12.52 -7.95 -5.92
CA LEU A 126 12.79 -9.39 -5.91
C LEU A 126 13.35 -9.88 -7.24
N GLY A 127 12.75 -9.46 -8.36
CA GLY A 127 13.23 -9.75 -9.71
C GLY A 127 14.66 -9.26 -9.92
N THR A 128 14.95 -8.03 -9.51
CA THR A 128 16.29 -7.43 -9.57
C THR A 128 17.30 -8.26 -8.78
N LEU A 129 16.99 -8.66 -7.54
CA LEU A 129 17.91 -9.52 -6.77
C LEU A 129 18.10 -10.91 -7.40
N CYS A 130 17.05 -11.47 -8.02
CA CYS A 130 17.10 -12.77 -8.70
C CYS A 130 17.98 -12.78 -9.96
N THR A 131 18.25 -11.63 -10.57
CA THR A 131 19.11 -11.51 -11.76
C THR A 131 20.58 -11.31 -11.44
N VAL A 132 20.93 -10.87 -10.22
CA VAL A 132 22.33 -10.59 -9.82
C VAL A 132 23.23 -11.82 -9.91
N SER A 133 22.86 -12.91 -9.24
CA SER A 133 23.63 -14.17 -9.26
C SER A 133 22.77 -15.37 -8.89
N SER A 134 23.22 -16.58 -9.26
CA SER A 134 22.53 -17.81 -8.84
C SER A 134 22.48 -17.93 -7.32
N THR A 135 23.56 -17.56 -6.62
CA THR A 135 23.61 -17.62 -5.16
C THR A 135 22.57 -16.71 -4.52
N TRP A 136 22.37 -15.49 -5.02
CA TRP A 136 21.36 -14.58 -4.46
C TRP A 136 19.95 -15.14 -4.67
N ARG A 137 19.69 -15.67 -5.88
CA ARG A 137 18.43 -16.36 -6.19
C ARG A 137 18.19 -17.57 -5.29
N ASP A 138 19.21 -18.37 -5.04
CA ASP A 138 19.13 -19.55 -4.16
C ASP A 138 18.76 -19.13 -2.72
N ILE A 139 19.36 -18.05 -2.22
CA ILE A 139 19.05 -17.48 -0.89
C ILE A 139 17.58 -17.03 -0.81
N LEU A 140 17.11 -16.32 -1.84
CA LEU A 140 15.72 -15.85 -1.91
C LEU A 140 14.72 -17.02 -1.97
N ASN A 141 15.02 -18.04 -2.78
CA ASN A 141 14.18 -19.23 -2.93
C ASN A 141 14.20 -20.15 -1.70
N ALA A 142 15.29 -20.14 -0.93
CA ALA A 142 15.40 -20.90 0.31
C ALA A 142 14.56 -20.31 1.45
N ARG A 143 14.21 -19.01 1.38
CA ARG A 143 13.56 -18.27 2.45
C ARG A 143 12.16 -17.81 2.05
N GLY A 144 11.16 -18.59 2.46
CA GLY A 144 9.75 -18.33 2.13
C GLY A 144 9.22 -16.95 2.52
N ARG A 145 9.84 -16.27 3.49
CA ARG A 145 9.49 -14.90 3.90
C ARG A 145 9.60 -13.84 2.79
N PHE A 146 10.39 -14.08 1.74
CA PHE A 146 10.45 -13.17 0.58
C PHE A 146 9.24 -13.29 -0.32
N TRP A 147 8.52 -14.40 -0.21
CA TRP A 147 7.40 -14.78 -1.06
C TRP A 147 6.09 -14.82 -0.27
N SER A 148 6.08 -14.30 0.95
CA SER A 148 4.91 -14.30 1.84
C SER A 148 3.83 -13.33 1.38
N VAL A 149 4.19 -12.26 0.67
CA VAL A 149 3.23 -11.36 0.02
C VAL A 149 2.73 -12.03 -1.24
N ILE A 150 1.44 -12.31 -1.33
CA ILE A 150 0.81 -12.97 -2.48
C ILE A 150 0.10 -11.92 -3.33
N PRO A 151 0.59 -11.63 -4.56
CA PRO A 151 0.04 -10.61 -5.44
C PRO A 151 -1.11 -11.18 -6.27
N MET A 152 -2.33 -10.78 -5.96
CA MET A 152 -3.53 -11.08 -6.76
C MET A 152 -4.02 -9.80 -7.43
N ILE A 153 -3.11 -9.17 -8.18
CA ILE A 153 -3.31 -7.87 -8.80
C ILE A 153 -3.25 -8.05 -10.30
N GLU A 154 -4.20 -7.45 -11.03
CA GLU A 154 -4.21 -7.48 -12.48
C GLU A 154 -2.96 -6.79 -13.04
N VAL A 155 -2.04 -7.58 -13.58
CA VAL A 155 -0.91 -7.03 -14.33
C VAL A 155 -1.41 -6.76 -15.74
N ARG A 156 -1.80 -5.51 -16.03
CA ARG A 156 -2.18 -5.04 -17.38
C ARG A 156 -1.05 -5.06 -18.41
N SER A 157 0.01 -5.83 -18.18
CA SER A 157 1.11 -5.99 -19.12
C SER A 157 0.63 -6.73 -20.35
N THR A 158 0.83 -6.11 -21.50
CA THR A 158 0.62 -6.72 -22.81
C THR A 158 1.71 -7.76 -23.13
N ASP A 159 2.80 -7.83 -22.36
CA ASP A 159 3.89 -8.77 -22.58
C ASP A 159 3.54 -10.19 -22.05
N PRO A 160 3.35 -11.18 -22.94
CA PRO A 160 3.03 -12.56 -22.55
C PRO A 160 4.12 -13.22 -21.69
N ILE A 161 5.37 -12.76 -21.75
CA ILE A 161 6.51 -13.34 -21.02
C ILE A 161 6.44 -12.93 -19.54
N THR A 162 5.87 -11.77 -19.24
CA THR A 162 5.62 -11.29 -17.88
C THR A 162 4.36 -11.88 -17.23
N ARG A 163 3.53 -12.61 -17.99
CA ARG A 163 2.28 -13.24 -17.50
C ARG A 163 2.48 -14.50 -16.66
N LEU A 164 3.71 -14.93 -16.42
CA LEU A 164 3.96 -16.08 -15.55
C LEU A 164 3.44 -15.74 -14.15
N GLU A 165 2.31 -16.35 -13.77
CA GLU A 165 1.46 -15.94 -12.65
C GLU A 165 2.27 -15.77 -11.36
N PRO A 166 2.59 -14.52 -10.96
CA PRO A 166 3.52 -14.26 -9.87
C PRO A 166 3.07 -14.90 -8.55
N TYR A 167 1.76 -15.11 -8.38
CA TYR A 167 1.18 -15.69 -7.18
C TYR A 167 1.45 -17.20 -7.04
N GLU A 168 1.41 -18.01 -8.10
CA GLU A 168 1.65 -19.47 -7.99
C GLU A 168 3.07 -19.75 -7.52
N ARG A 169 4.04 -19.04 -8.11
CA ARG A 169 5.44 -19.08 -7.68
C ARG A 169 5.58 -18.65 -6.22
N SER A 170 4.82 -17.65 -5.81
CA SER A 170 4.90 -17.12 -4.44
C SER A 170 4.33 -18.10 -3.43
N PHE A 171 3.20 -18.76 -3.72
CA PHE A 171 2.69 -19.84 -2.88
C PHE A 171 3.67 -21.00 -2.75
N HIS A 172 4.27 -21.43 -3.87
CA HIS A 172 5.26 -22.50 -3.86
C HIS A 172 6.49 -22.13 -3.04
N ASN A 173 7.04 -20.93 -3.26
CA ASN A 173 8.27 -20.50 -2.62
C ASN A 173 8.07 -20.07 -1.16
N ALA A 174 6.88 -19.63 -0.77
CA ALA A 174 6.56 -19.28 0.61
C ALA A 174 6.62 -20.48 1.56
N ARG A 175 6.42 -21.71 1.07
CA ARG A 175 6.46 -22.97 1.83
C ARG A 175 5.52 -22.96 3.03
N ASP A 176 6.04 -22.85 4.26
CA ASP A 176 5.26 -22.80 5.50
C ASP A 176 5.17 -21.38 6.08
N ALA A 177 5.72 -20.38 5.38
CA ALA A 177 5.69 -19.01 5.84
C ALA A 177 4.23 -18.52 5.97
N PRO A 178 3.94 -17.66 6.97
CA PRO A 178 2.68 -16.93 7.02
C PRO A 178 2.49 -16.11 5.74
N LEU A 179 1.25 -16.03 5.26
CA LEU A 179 0.93 -15.38 4.00
C LEU A 179 0.19 -14.06 4.22
N HIS A 180 0.51 -13.09 3.36
CA HIS A 180 -0.06 -11.74 3.31
C HIS A 180 -0.67 -11.54 1.93
N LEU A 181 -1.99 -11.58 1.83
CA LEU A 181 -2.66 -11.45 0.54
C LEU A 181 -2.83 -9.97 0.18
N ALA A 182 -2.43 -9.58 -1.03
CA ALA A 182 -2.73 -8.27 -1.59
C ALA A 182 -3.47 -8.49 -2.90
N ALA A 183 -4.74 -8.11 -2.96
CA ALA A 183 -5.58 -8.41 -4.11
C ALA A 183 -6.36 -7.19 -4.61
N THR A 184 -6.38 -7.02 -5.92
CA THR A 184 -7.33 -6.14 -6.60
C THR A 184 -8.48 -7.03 -7.05
N LEU A 185 -9.67 -6.80 -6.50
CA LEU A 185 -10.85 -7.62 -6.76
C LEU A 185 -11.59 -7.09 -7.99
N ASP A 186 -11.32 -7.72 -9.13
CA ASP A 186 -12.01 -7.51 -10.39
C ASP A 186 -12.55 -8.84 -10.96
N HIS A 187 -13.24 -8.78 -12.09
CA HIS A 187 -13.84 -9.96 -12.71
C HIS A 187 -12.80 -11.00 -13.19
N HIS A 188 -11.56 -10.58 -13.47
CA HIS A 188 -10.50 -11.44 -13.96
C HIS A 188 -9.78 -12.15 -12.82
N THR A 189 -9.45 -11.44 -11.74
CA THR A 189 -8.67 -12.00 -10.62
C THR A 189 -9.52 -12.80 -9.63
N TYR A 190 -10.83 -12.59 -9.61
CA TYR A 190 -11.72 -13.14 -8.57
C TYR A 190 -11.63 -14.68 -8.43
N LYS A 191 -11.67 -15.42 -9.55
CA LYS A 191 -11.67 -16.90 -9.50
C LYS A 191 -10.37 -17.45 -8.92
N ASP A 192 -9.24 -16.90 -9.35
CA ASP A 192 -7.92 -17.36 -8.91
C ASP A 192 -7.68 -16.98 -7.45
N THR A 193 -8.13 -15.79 -7.04
CA THR A 193 -8.06 -15.34 -5.64
C THR A 193 -8.91 -16.25 -4.73
N LEU A 194 -10.11 -16.65 -5.16
CA LEU A 194 -10.95 -17.60 -4.40
C LEU A 194 -10.33 -19.00 -4.32
N LYS A 195 -9.72 -19.47 -5.42
CA LYS A 195 -9.02 -20.75 -5.45
C LYS A 195 -7.86 -20.72 -4.44
N ALA A 196 -7.04 -19.68 -4.50
CA ALA A 196 -5.93 -19.46 -3.59
C ALA A 196 -6.35 -19.42 -2.11
N ILE A 197 -7.45 -18.74 -1.77
CA ILE A 197 -8.00 -18.79 -0.39
C ILE A 197 -8.42 -20.20 0.00
N SER A 198 -9.05 -20.93 -0.91
CA SER A 198 -9.53 -22.28 -0.61
C SER A 198 -8.36 -23.24 -0.35
N GLU A 199 -7.25 -23.08 -1.07
CA GLU A 199 -6.07 -23.94 -0.98
C GLU A 199 -5.11 -23.53 0.14
N HIS A 200 -5.02 -22.23 0.44
CA HIS A 200 -4.00 -21.67 1.33
C HIS A 200 -4.54 -20.83 2.48
N GLY A 201 -5.87 -20.81 2.66
CA GLY A 201 -6.57 -19.97 3.63
C GLY A 201 -5.95 -20.00 5.01
N LEU A 202 -5.72 -21.20 5.57
CA LEU A 202 -5.17 -21.42 6.91
C LEU A 202 -3.78 -20.80 7.16
N ARG A 203 -3.05 -20.42 6.11
CA ARG A 203 -1.74 -19.75 6.22
C ARG A 203 -1.86 -18.23 6.13
N LEU A 204 -2.98 -17.71 5.65
CA LEU A 204 -3.23 -16.27 5.53
C LEU A 204 -3.33 -15.65 6.93
N ARG A 205 -2.49 -14.63 7.17
CA ARG A 205 -2.51 -13.83 8.40
C ARG A 205 -3.09 -12.47 8.16
N THR A 206 -2.77 -11.87 7.03
CA THR A 206 -3.27 -10.56 6.66
C THR A 206 -3.82 -10.59 5.26
N ALA A 207 -4.75 -9.68 5.00
CA ALA A 207 -5.15 -9.41 3.63
C ALA A 207 -5.54 -7.96 3.42
N ASN A 208 -5.11 -7.45 2.27
CA ASN A 208 -5.38 -6.11 1.78
C ASN A 208 -6.13 -6.22 0.47
N PHE A 209 -7.28 -5.56 0.38
CA PHE A 209 -8.16 -5.59 -0.77
C PHE A 209 -8.34 -4.20 -1.34
N MET A 210 -8.17 -4.08 -2.64
CA MET A 210 -8.66 -2.96 -3.43
C MET A 210 -9.86 -3.46 -4.23
N ILE A 211 -11.02 -2.85 -4.03
CA ILE A 211 -12.29 -3.21 -4.64
C ILE A 211 -12.71 -2.08 -5.56
N ASN A 212 -12.93 -2.38 -6.84
CA ASN A 212 -13.55 -1.42 -7.74
C ASN A 212 -15.03 -1.23 -7.36
N TYR A 213 -15.54 0.01 -7.41
CA TYR A 213 -16.94 0.37 -7.17
C TYR A 213 -17.98 -0.63 -7.70
N ILE A 214 -17.80 -1.09 -8.93
CA ILE A 214 -18.76 -1.96 -9.63
C ILE A 214 -18.75 -3.39 -9.07
N ASN A 215 -17.70 -3.76 -8.32
CA ASN A 215 -17.38 -5.11 -7.90
C ASN A 215 -17.66 -5.40 -6.43
N LEU A 216 -18.48 -4.60 -5.75
CA LEU A 216 -18.84 -4.83 -4.35
C LEU A 216 -19.38 -6.25 -4.12
N LYS A 217 -20.20 -6.78 -5.05
CA LYS A 217 -20.69 -8.17 -5.00
C LYS A 217 -19.57 -9.23 -4.97
N LEU A 218 -18.48 -8.99 -5.69
CA LEU A 218 -17.30 -9.87 -5.66
C LEU A 218 -16.62 -9.79 -4.29
N ALA A 219 -16.47 -8.58 -3.73
CA ALA A 219 -15.95 -8.41 -2.38
C ALA A 219 -16.79 -9.15 -1.34
N ARG A 220 -18.13 -9.12 -1.42
CA ARG A 220 -19.02 -9.92 -0.55
C ARG A 220 -18.70 -11.40 -0.63
N GLY A 221 -18.66 -11.96 -1.85
CA GLY A 221 -18.38 -13.38 -2.08
C GLY A 221 -16.99 -13.79 -1.58
N PHE A 222 -16.03 -12.88 -1.73
CA PHE A 222 -14.67 -13.05 -1.30
C PHE A 222 -14.53 -13.03 0.23
N ILE A 223 -15.03 -12.01 0.92
CA ILE A 223 -14.99 -11.91 2.38
C ILE A 223 -15.74 -13.09 2.99
N LYS A 224 -16.88 -13.50 2.41
CA LYS A 224 -17.60 -14.71 2.81
C LYS A 224 -16.73 -15.97 2.72
N LYS A 225 -15.91 -16.09 1.68
CA LYS A 225 -14.96 -17.19 1.55
C LYS A 225 -13.87 -17.10 2.62
N LEU A 226 -13.28 -15.91 2.82
CA LEU A 226 -12.25 -15.68 3.84
C LEU A 226 -12.74 -16.08 5.23
N MET A 227 -13.93 -15.62 5.63
CA MET A 227 -14.56 -15.95 6.91
C MET A 227 -14.71 -17.46 7.12
N ARG A 228 -15.03 -18.22 6.07
CA ARG A 228 -15.21 -19.69 6.17
C ARG A 228 -13.92 -20.44 6.44
N TYR A 229 -12.77 -19.95 5.98
CA TYR A 229 -11.49 -20.66 6.11
C TYR A 229 -10.63 -20.18 7.28
N ASN A 230 -10.90 -18.99 7.84
CA ASN A 230 -9.94 -18.30 8.69
C ASN A 230 -10.46 -17.81 10.05
N ILE A 231 -11.45 -18.52 10.62
CA ILE A 231 -11.93 -18.21 11.98
C ILE A 231 -10.80 -18.48 12.99
N GLY A 232 -10.09 -17.43 13.41
CA GLY A 232 -9.13 -17.43 14.52
C GLY A 232 -7.64 -17.29 14.19
N VAL A 233 -7.25 -17.36 12.92
CA VAL A 233 -5.82 -17.31 12.47
C VAL A 233 -5.44 -15.94 11.91
N PHE A 234 -6.44 -15.21 11.44
CA PHE A 234 -6.31 -13.98 10.68
C PHE A 234 -6.26 -12.77 11.61
N SER A 235 -5.23 -11.94 11.46
CA SER A 235 -4.94 -10.83 12.38
C SER A 235 -5.21 -9.46 11.77
N GLU A 236 -5.09 -9.28 10.46
CA GLU A 236 -5.22 -7.94 9.87
C GLU A 236 -6.01 -7.92 8.57
N LEU A 237 -6.93 -6.97 8.47
CA LEU A 237 -7.76 -6.76 7.30
C LEU A 237 -7.70 -5.30 6.85
N SER A 238 -7.35 -5.08 5.59
CA SER A 238 -7.51 -3.79 4.93
C SER A 238 -8.46 -3.91 3.74
N ILE A 239 -9.46 -3.04 3.67
CA ILE A 239 -10.42 -3.01 2.58
C ILE A 239 -10.52 -1.58 2.06
N MET A 240 -10.11 -1.36 0.83
CA MET A 240 -10.25 -0.08 0.13
C MET A 240 -11.22 -0.27 -1.02
N HIS A 241 -12.28 0.53 -1.05
CA HIS A 241 -13.07 0.73 -2.23
C HIS A 241 -12.45 1.89 -3.01
N TYR A 242 -12.32 1.76 -4.32
CA TYR A 242 -11.78 2.83 -5.14
C TYR A 242 -12.63 2.98 -6.39
N TYR A 243 -12.81 4.23 -6.79
CA TYR A 243 -13.46 4.59 -8.03
C TYR A 243 -12.39 4.58 -9.14
N VAL A 244 -12.59 3.73 -10.15
CA VAL A 244 -11.84 3.87 -11.40
C VAL A 244 -12.76 4.65 -12.32
N PRO A 245 -12.45 5.92 -12.66
CA PRO A 245 -13.21 6.61 -13.70
C PRO A 245 -13.20 5.72 -14.92
N TYR A 246 -14.40 5.35 -15.39
CA TYR A 246 -14.54 4.49 -16.54
C TYR A 246 -14.03 5.27 -17.75
N VAL A 247 -12.73 5.15 -18.04
CA VAL A 247 -12.19 5.58 -19.31
C VAL A 247 -12.70 4.56 -20.31
N ALA A 248 -13.86 4.85 -20.90
CA ALA A 248 -14.37 4.09 -22.02
C ALA A 248 -13.18 3.83 -22.96
N PRO A 249 -12.86 2.56 -23.29
CA PRO A 249 -11.78 2.27 -24.21
C PRO A 249 -12.03 3.14 -25.43
N CYS A 250 -11.11 4.07 -25.70
CA CYS A 250 -11.18 4.95 -26.85
C CYS A 250 -10.94 4.06 -28.07
N ASP A 251 -11.92 3.24 -28.42
CA ASP A 251 -11.94 2.55 -29.68
C ASP A 251 -12.08 3.68 -30.70
N ASN A 252 -11.05 3.86 -31.52
CA ASN A 252 -10.81 4.99 -32.41
C ASN A 252 -11.86 5.11 -33.54
N SER A 253 -13.09 4.64 -33.33
CA SER A 253 -14.22 4.94 -34.21
C SER A 253 -14.67 6.37 -33.93
N ASP A 254 -14.70 7.20 -34.97
CA ASP A 254 -15.20 8.59 -35.08
C ASP A 254 -16.65 8.80 -34.56
N TYR A 255 -16.95 8.36 -33.34
CA TYR A 255 -18.24 8.52 -32.70
C TYR A 255 -18.23 9.81 -31.86
N ASP A 256 -18.30 10.94 -32.56
CA ASP A 256 -18.33 12.31 -32.02
C ASP A 256 -19.59 12.66 -31.20
N GLY A 257 -20.30 11.67 -30.64
CA GLY A 257 -21.59 11.90 -29.98
C GLY A 257 -21.79 11.07 -28.73
N TYR A 258 -21.79 11.74 -27.57
CA TYR A 258 -22.13 11.25 -26.22
C TYR A 258 -21.01 10.57 -25.41
N ASN A 259 -20.06 11.38 -24.91
CA ASN A 259 -19.14 10.99 -23.82
C ASN A 259 -19.32 11.85 -22.55
N ASP A 260 -20.48 12.46 -22.33
CA ASP A 260 -20.77 13.31 -21.16
C ASP A 260 -21.08 12.50 -19.87
N TYR A 261 -20.98 11.17 -19.91
CA TYR A 261 -21.20 10.32 -18.73
C TYR A 261 -19.94 10.08 -17.89
N ASN A 262 -18.77 10.56 -18.31
CA ASN A 262 -17.50 10.20 -17.66
C ASN A 262 -17.04 11.15 -16.54
N ASN A 263 -17.72 12.28 -16.31
CA ASN A 263 -17.32 13.27 -15.30
C ASN A 263 -18.30 13.43 -14.13
N TYR A 264 -19.38 12.64 -14.06
CA TYR A 264 -20.15 12.58 -12.82
C TYR A 264 -19.39 11.69 -11.84
N GLU A 265 -18.50 12.29 -11.05
CA GLU A 265 -18.29 11.77 -9.72
C GLU A 265 -19.67 11.69 -9.08
N PRO A 266 -20.14 10.48 -8.70
CA PRO A 266 -21.44 10.36 -8.08
C PRO A 266 -21.40 11.25 -6.84
N GLU A 267 -22.18 12.34 -6.86
CA GLU A 267 -22.32 13.21 -5.69
C GLU A 267 -22.59 12.28 -4.50
N PRO A 268 -21.85 12.43 -3.38
CA PRO A 268 -21.96 11.54 -2.25
C PRO A 268 -23.38 11.65 -1.70
N GLY A 269 -24.23 10.74 -2.16
CA GLY A 269 -25.62 10.63 -1.74
C GLY A 269 -25.71 9.89 -0.42
N LEU A 270 -26.93 9.85 0.12
CA LEU A 270 -27.27 8.95 1.21
C LEU A 270 -26.99 7.50 0.76
N PRO A 271 -26.21 6.73 1.54
CA PRO A 271 -26.01 5.32 1.26
C PRO A 271 -27.34 4.57 1.15
N THR A 272 -27.44 3.76 0.11
CA THR A 272 -28.50 2.77 -0.06
C THR A 272 -28.05 1.42 0.50
N GLU A 273 -28.98 0.50 0.73
CA GLU A 273 -28.66 -0.83 1.27
C GLU A 273 -27.70 -1.62 0.36
N ASP A 274 -27.69 -1.33 -0.94
CA ASP A 274 -26.78 -1.97 -1.89
C ASP A 274 -25.33 -1.49 -1.75
N ASP A 275 -25.07 -0.36 -1.09
CA ASP A 275 -23.73 0.21 -0.90
C ASP A 275 -22.96 -0.44 0.26
N PHE A 276 -23.66 -1.14 1.16
CA PHE A 276 -23.05 -1.84 2.30
C PHE A 276 -22.43 -3.17 1.89
N ILE A 277 -21.28 -3.56 2.46
CA ILE A 277 -20.69 -4.88 2.14
C ILE A 277 -21.64 -6.02 2.49
N PHE A 278 -22.34 -5.95 3.61
CA PHE A 278 -23.34 -6.96 3.97
C PHE A 278 -24.64 -6.25 4.33
N PRO A 279 -25.78 -6.69 3.75
CA PRO A 279 -27.06 -6.16 4.18
C PRO A 279 -27.27 -6.37 5.68
N HIS A 280 -27.98 -5.45 6.32
CA HIS A 280 -28.16 -5.38 7.77
C HIS A 280 -28.63 -6.71 8.36
N ASP A 281 -29.68 -7.30 7.78
CA ASP A 281 -30.32 -8.52 8.28
C ASP A 281 -29.72 -9.81 7.69
N SER A 282 -28.55 -9.73 7.05
CA SER A 282 -27.92 -10.89 6.43
C SER A 282 -27.17 -11.77 7.44
N PRO A 283 -27.22 -13.11 7.33
CA PRO A 283 -26.40 -13.99 8.19
C PRO A 283 -24.90 -13.80 7.96
N GLU A 284 -24.51 -13.29 6.80
CA GLU A 284 -23.14 -12.86 6.50
C GLU A 284 -22.69 -11.69 7.38
N HIS A 285 -23.57 -10.74 7.71
CA HIS A 285 -23.24 -9.62 8.61
C HIS A 285 -22.88 -10.14 10.01
N THR A 286 -23.67 -11.05 10.57
CA THR A 286 -23.36 -11.69 11.87
C THR A 286 -22.04 -12.46 11.83
N SER A 287 -21.80 -13.20 10.73
CA SER A 287 -20.54 -13.94 10.54
C SER A 287 -19.35 -12.99 10.46
N PHE A 288 -19.55 -11.83 9.82
CA PHE A 288 -18.53 -10.80 9.69
C PHE A 288 -18.24 -10.11 11.02
N ALA A 289 -19.25 -9.79 11.81
CA ALA A 289 -19.06 -9.26 13.17
C ALA A 289 -18.22 -10.22 14.04
N GLN A 290 -18.48 -11.53 13.96
CA GLN A 290 -17.66 -12.54 14.64
C GLN A 290 -16.22 -12.58 14.12
N PHE A 291 -16.04 -12.45 12.80
CA PHE A 291 -14.72 -12.43 12.17
C PHE A 291 -13.91 -11.18 12.55
N LEU A 292 -14.53 -10.00 12.65
CA LEU A 292 -13.89 -8.80 13.18
C LEU A 292 -13.36 -9.02 14.60
N GLY A 293 -14.02 -9.88 15.38
CA GLY A 293 -13.58 -10.28 16.71
C GLY A 293 -12.22 -11.02 16.76
N SER A 294 -11.68 -11.50 15.63
CA SER A 294 -10.34 -12.11 15.59
C SER A 294 -9.23 -11.13 15.21
N LEU A 295 -9.57 -9.96 14.70
CA LEU A 295 -8.62 -8.99 14.17
C LEU A 295 -7.86 -8.25 15.27
N THR A 296 -6.61 -7.93 14.97
CA THR A 296 -5.75 -6.99 15.71
C THR A 296 -5.63 -5.66 14.98
N ALA A 297 -5.76 -5.62 13.66
CA ALA A 297 -5.84 -4.38 12.90
C ALA A 297 -6.97 -4.45 11.86
N PHE A 298 -7.77 -3.37 11.79
CA PHE A 298 -8.82 -3.23 10.79
C PHE A 298 -8.72 -1.87 10.12
N ARG A 299 -8.62 -1.87 8.79
CA ARG A 299 -8.44 -0.65 7.99
C ARG A 299 -9.48 -0.65 6.88
N ILE A 300 -10.25 0.41 6.77
CA ILE A 300 -11.28 0.55 5.75
C ILE A 300 -11.21 1.92 5.09
N SER A 301 -11.43 1.96 3.79
CA SER A 301 -11.47 3.19 3.00
C SER A 301 -12.60 3.15 1.99
N ASN A 302 -13.50 4.14 1.93
CA ASN A 302 -14.65 4.19 1.01
C ASN A 302 -15.59 2.96 1.06
N VAL A 303 -15.61 2.22 2.18
CA VAL A 303 -16.40 1.00 2.36
C VAL A 303 -17.41 1.18 3.49
N LEU A 304 -18.65 0.72 3.27
CA LEU A 304 -19.74 0.86 4.23
C LEU A 304 -20.09 -0.44 4.95
N PHE A 305 -20.33 -0.31 6.26
CA PHE A 305 -20.76 -1.39 7.16
C PHE A 305 -21.87 -0.90 8.08
N HIS A 306 -22.81 -1.80 8.41
CA HIS A 306 -23.75 -1.59 9.50
C HIS A 306 -23.03 -1.84 10.83
N TRP A 307 -22.94 -0.81 11.68
CA TRP A 307 -22.16 -0.84 12.92
C TRP A 307 -22.94 -1.28 14.16
N ASP A 308 -24.26 -1.27 14.09
CA ASP A 308 -25.19 -1.54 15.21
C ASP A 308 -25.03 -2.94 15.83
N ASN A 309 -24.65 -3.95 15.02
CA ASN A 309 -24.39 -5.31 15.49
C ASN A 309 -22.90 -5.68 15.54
N ILE A 310 -22.00 -4.71 15.43
CA ILE A 310 -20.56 -4.94 15.52
C ILE A 310 -20.09 -4.70 16.95
N ALA A 311 -19.44 -5.71 17.52
CA ALA A 311 -18.62 -5.58 18.71
C ALA A 311 -17.20 -5.99 18.34
N PHE A 312 -16.26 -5.05 18.48
CA PHE A 312 -14.85 -5.34 18.31
C PHE A 312 -14.32 -6.19 19.46
N SER A 313 -13.27 -6.93 19.17
CA SER A 313 -12.55 -7.68 20.19
C SER A 313 -11.63 -6.77 20.98
N SER A 314 -11.39 -7.13 22.24
CA SER A 314 -10.33 -6.54 23.04
C SER A 314 -8.94 -6.74 22.42
N ARG A 315 -8.79 -7.56 21.38
CA ARG A 315 -7.51 -7.72 20.65
C ARG A 315 -7.26 -6.66 19.58
N LEU A 316 -8.27 -5.87 19.21
CA LEU A 316 -8.12 -4.84 18.19
C LEU A 316 -7.23 -3.72 18.74
N VAL A 317 -6.04 -3.56 18.17
CA VAL A 317 -5.06 -2.53 18.57
C VAL A 317 -5.01 -1.36 17.61
N GLU A 318 -5.45 -1.54 16.37
CA GLU A 318 -5.50 -0.51 15.34
C GLU A 318 -6.84 -0.53 14.60
N LEU A 319 -7.46 0.64 14.49
CA LEU A 319 -8.62 0.90 13.63
C LEU A 319 -8.35 2.13 12.78
N ARG A 320 -8.44 1.97 11.46
CA ARG A 320 -8.38 3.09 10.51
C ARG A 320 -9.63 3.10 9.65
N MET A 321 -10.29 4.25 9.61
CA MET A 321 -11.39 4.56 8.69
C MET A 321 -11.00 5.78 7.89
N GLN A 322 -11.17 5.71 6.57
CA GLN A 322 -10.85 6.79 5.66
C GLN A 322 -11.94 6.98 4.62
N GLU A 323 -12.38 8.21 4.37
CA GLU A 323 -13.36 8.52 3.31
C GLU A 323 -14.62 7.63 3.44
N VAL A 324 -15.12 7.43 4.66
CA VAL A 324 -16.27 6.55 4.91
C VAL A 324 -17.52 7.40 5.09
N ASN A 325 -18.58 7.06 4.36
CA ASN A 325 -19.90 7.67 4.54
C ASN A 325 -20.75 6.83 5.50
N LEU A 326 -20.94 7.30 6.73
CA LEU A 326 -21.70 6.56 7.75
C LEU A 326 -23.22 6.60 7.54
N GLY A 327 -23.71 7.33 6.54
CA GLY A 327 -25.12 7.60 6.36
C GLY A 327 -25.58 8.67 7.34
N TYR A 328 -26.64 8.42 8.10
CA TYR A 328 -27.20 9.42 8.99
C TYR A 328 -26.34 9.68 10.24
N ASP A 329 -26.46 10.87 10.82
CA ASP A 329 -25.71 11.28 12.03
C ASP A 329 -25.85 10.27 13.20
N ASP A 330 -26.99 9.58 13.33
CA ASP A 330 -27.18 8.59 14.39
C ASP A 330 -26.28 7.34 14.23
N ALA A 331 -25.77 7.08 13.04
CA ALA A 331 -24.83 5.99 12.78
C ALA A 331 -23.47 6.21 13.47
N ILE A 332 -23.06 7.46 13.72
CA ILE A 332 -21.82 7.74 14.46
C ILE A 332 -21.88 7.18 15.88
N ILE A 333 -23.05 7.23 16.51
CA ILE A 333 -23.26 6.74 17.88
C ILE A 333 -23.14 5.23 17.90
N LEU A 334 -23.73 4.56 16.91
CA LEU A 334 -23.64 3.10 16.76
C LEU A 334 -22.19 2.67 16.53
N PHE A 335 -21.45 3.44 15.71
CA PHE A 335 -20.03 3.23 15.51
C PHE A 335 -19.20 3.44 16.80
N LEU A 336 -19.43 4.53 17.54
CA LEU A 336 -18.75 4.81 18.82
C LEU A 336 -19.07 3.73 19.87
N LYS A 337 -20.30 3.22 19.87
CA LYS A 337 -20.68 2.08 20.71
C LYS A 337 -19.92 0.82 20.32
N ALA A 338 -19.82 0.51 19.03
CA ALA A 338 -18.99 -0.61 18.56
C ALA A 338 -17.53 -0.42 19.02
N LEU A 339 -16.98 0.79 18.85
CA LEU A 339 -15.63 1.16 19.24
C LEU A 339 -15.34 0.95 20.74
N SER A 340 -16.30 1.28 21.62
CA SER A 340 -16.15 1.12 23.07
C SER A 340 -15.87 -0.32 23.52
N SER A 341 -16.19 -1.32 22.69
CA SER A 341 -15.86 -2.73 22.98
C SER A 341 -14.39 -3.11 22.73
N ALA A 342 -13.61 -2.28 22.03
CA ALA A 342 -12.22 -2.53 21.66
C ALA A 342 -11.22 -2.11 22.75
N SER A 343 -11.26 -2.73 23.94
CA SER A 343 -10.52 -2.25 25.12
C SER A 343 -8.97 -2.19 25.03
N GLN A 344 -8.34 -2.69 23.95
CA GLN A 344 -6.89 -2.53 23.72
C GLN A 344 -6.57 -1.70 22.47
N LEU A 345 -7.54 -0.93 21.96
CA LEU A 345 -7.34 -0.05 20.82
C LEU A 345 -6.37 1.07 21.21
N ARG A 346 -5.27 1.21 20.46
CA ARG A 346 -4.19 2.17 20.73
C ARG A 346 -4.03 3.19 19.61
N ASP A 347 -4.25 2.76 18.38
CA ASP A 347 -4.16 3.59 17.18
C ASP A 347 -5.54 3.69 16.53
N LEU A 348 -6.16 4.87 16.63
CA LEU A 348 -7.45 5.18 16.02
C LEU A 348 -7.29 6.33 15.04
N LYS A 349 -7.64 6.08 13.78
CA LYS A 349 -7.59 7.07 12.71
C LYS A 349 -8.95 7.11 12.02
N ILE A 350 -9.62 8.26 12.10
CA ILE A 350 -10.89 8.54 11.44
C ILE A 350 -10.66 9.74 10.53
N ILE A 351 -10.54 9.48 9.24
CA ILE A 351 -10.11 10.45 8.23
C ILE A 351 -11.27 10.66 7.25
N ALA A 352 -11.71 11.90 7.05
CA ALA A 352 -12.76 12.27 6.10
C ALA A 352 -14.03 11.38 6.20
N VAL A 353 -14.68 11.35 7.37
CA VAL A 353 -15.94 10.62 7.53
C VAL A 353 -17.14 11.53 7.25
N ASP A 354 -17.98 11.12 6.31
CA ASP A 354 -19.17 11.85 5.90
C ASP A 354 -20.41 11.33 6.66
N THR A 355 -21.26 12.25 7.10
CA THR A 355 -22.59 11.97 7.70
C THR A 355 -23.64 12.93 7.15
N PHE A 356 -24.90 12.51 7.20
CA PHE A 356 -26.05 13.30 6.79
C PHE A 356 -27.02 13.53 7.94
N HIS A 357 -27.53 14.76 8.02
CA HIS A 357 -28.57 15.08 8.97
C HIS A 357 -29.82 14.23 8.72
N LYS A 358 -30.33 13.60 9.77
CA LYS A 358 -31.58 12.82 9.73
C LYS A 358 -32.77 13.72 10.05
N PRO A 359 -33.59 14.11 9.06
CA PRO A 359 -34.71 15.00 9.31
C PRO A 359 -35.70 14.36 10.29
N ASN A 360 -36.16 15.15 11.26
CA ASN A 360 -37.21 14.81 12.23
C ASN A 360 -36.83 13.81 13.34
N THR A 361 -35.55 13.48 13.52
CA THR A 361 -35.12 12.70 14.68
C THR A 361 -34.59 13.67 15.73
N THR A 362 -35.38 13.95 16.77
CA THR A 362 -34.80 14.52 18.00
C THR A 362 -33.96 13.42 18.60
N ILE A 363 -32.65 13.47 18.35
CA ILE A 363 -31.75 12.42 18.80
C ILE A 363 -31.62 12.55 20.31
N ARG A 364 -32.51 11.88 21.06
CA ARG A 364 -32.28 11.63 22.49
C ARG A 364 -31.29 10.50 22.60
N VAL A 365 -30.03 10.81 22.31
CA VAL A 365 -28.93 9.89 22.53
C VAL A 365 -28.78 9.74 24.03
N ASP A 366 -28.91 8.52 24.53
CA ASP A 366 -28.47 8.22 25.89
C ASP A 366 -26.94 8.07 25.88
N THR A 367 -26.25 9.21 25.75
CA THR A 367 -24.78 9.31 25.69
C THR A 367 -24.12 8.76 26.95
N HIS A 368 -24.85 8.70 28.06
CA HIS A 368 -24.38 8.14 29.33
C HIS A 368 -24.03 6.65 29.25
N SER A 369 -24.42 5.95 28.18
CA SER A 369 -24.16 4.52 27.99
C SER A 369 -22.83 4.20 27.30
N ILE A 370 -22.13 5.18 26.73
CA ILE A 370 -20.84 4.97 26.07
C ILE A 370 -19.73 5.35 27.05
N THR A 371 -19.19 4.35 27.74
CA THR A 371 -17.98 4.52 28.57
C THR A 371 -16.78 3.94 27.83
N PHE A 372 -15.74 4.76 27.67
CA PHE A 372 -14.42 4.32 27.21
C PHE A 372 -13.55 4.06 28.44
N ASP A 373 -13.95 3.05 29.23
CA ASP A 373 -13.17 2.67 30.40
C ASP A 373 -11.80 2.13 29.93
N ASP A 374 -10.72 2.74 30.43
CA ASP A 374 -9.32 2.38 30.19
C ASP A 374 -8.74 2.61 28.77
N PHE A 375 -9.39 3.41 27.91
CA PHE A 375 -8.78 3.78 26.62
C PHE A 375 -7.71 4.85 26.79
N SER A 376 -6.46 4.52 26.44
CA SER A 376 -5.39 5.48 26.21
C SER A 376 -4.98 5.43 24.74
N PHE A 377 -5.40 6.44 23.96
CA PHE A 377 -5.02 6.54 22.55
C PHE A 377 -3.64 7.18 22.43
N THR A 378 -2.72 6.51 21.74
CA THR A 378 -1.39 7.09 21.42
C THR A 378 -1.50 8.12 20.31
N SER A 379 -2.48 7.97 19.42
CA SER A 379 -2.76 8.90 18.34
C SER A 379 -4.24 8.87 18.02
N LEU A 380 -4.87 10.04 17.93
CA LEU A 380 -6.22 10.20 17.42
C LEU A 380 -6.23 11.24 16.30
N VAL A 381 -6.66 10.82 15.11
CA VAL A 381 -6.94 11.73 14.00
C VAL A 381 -8.43 11.69 13.76
N LEU A 382 -9.10 12.85 13.90
CA LEU A 382 -10.53 13.00 13.63
C LEU A 382 -10.72 14.02 12.51
N SER A 383 -11.35 13.58 11.44
CA SER A 383 -11.85 14.44 10.37
C SER A 383 -13.26 13.97 10.02
N PHE A 384 -14.24 14.83 10.34
CA PHE A 384 -15.65 14.60 10.06
C PHE A 384 -16.16 15.71 9.15
N ASN A 385 -16.85 15.33 8.09
CA ASN A 385 -17.63 16.23 7.28
C ASN A 385 -19.11 15.94 7.55
N CYS A 386 -19.78 16.83 8.25
CA CYS A 386 -21.23 16.77 8.34
C CYS A 386 -21.80 17.53 7.15
N LYS A 387 -22.34 16.83 6.15
CA LYS A 387 -23.00 17.46 5.01
C LYS A 387 -24.46 17.72 5.38
N ILE A 388 -24.79 18.97 5.76
CA ILE A 388 -26.19 19.42 5.76
C ILE A 388 -26.56 19.70 4.30
N THR A 389 -27.15 18.74 3.61
CA THR A 389 -27.53 18.95 2.21
C THR A 389 -28.75 19.85 2.11
N ARG A 390 -28.57 21.09 1.63
CA ARG A 390 -29.54 21.79 0.77
C ARG A 390 -28.84 22.10 -0.55
N ILE A 391 -29.38 21.55 -1.63
CA ILE A 391 -28.76 21.47 -2.97
C ILE A 391 -28.64 22.87 -3.60
N ASN A 392 -27.42 23.30 -3.98
CA ASN A 392 -27.06 23.82 -5.33
C ASN A 392 -25.55 24.17 -5.47
N LYS A 393 -24.95 23.66 -6.57
CA LYS A 393 -23.66 23.91 -7.28
C LYS A 393 -22.73 25.08 -6.87
N LEU A 394 -21.40 24.82 -6.87
CA LEU A 394 -20.38 25.44 -7.77
C LEU A 394 -18.92 24.91 -7.59
N ASP A 395 -18.27 24.71 -8.75
CA ASP A 395 -16.86 24.67 -9.23
C ASP A 395 -15.63 24.11 -8.47
N ASP A 396 -14.78 23.49 -9.31
CA ASP A 396 -13.50 22.78 -9.13
C ASP A 396 -12.31 23.62 -8.63
N ASP A 397 -11.54 23.05 -7.68
CA ASP A 397 -10.13 22.60 -7.78
C ASP A 397 -9.46 22.57 -6.38
N ASP A 398 -8.55 21.58 -6.20
CA ASP A 398 -7.59 21.32 -5.11
C ASP A 398 -7.97 20.37 -3.93
N ASP A 399 -7.10 19.35 -3.78
CA ASP A 399 -7.04 18.32 -2.75
C ASP A 399 -6.79 18.89 -1.33
N VAL A 400 -7.78 18.73 -0.44
CA VAL A 400 -7.72 18.54 1.04
C VAL A 400 -9.11 18.86 1.60
N ILE A 401 -9.83 17.87 2.16
CA ILE A 401 -11.18 18.10 2.70
C ILE A 401 -11.12 18.48 4.18
N ASN A 402 -11.61 19.70 4.41
CA ASN A 402 -11.63 20.50 5.62
C ASN A 402 -12.72 20.06 6.60
N ILE A 403 -12.43 20.06 7.91
CA ILE A 403 -13.49 20.44 8.87
C ILE A 403 -13.71 21.93 8.65
N ASN A 404 -14.80 22.36 8.00
CA ASN A 404 -15.13 23.79 7.87
C ASN A 404 -15.96 24.24 9.09
N PRO A 405 -15.36 24.91 10.10
CA PRO A 405 -16.10 25.51 11.20
C PRO A 405 -16.99 26.71 10.78
N ASN A 406 -16.91 27.21 9.54
CA ASN A 406 -17.86 28.20 8.99
C ASN A 406 -19.27 27.61 8.77
N PHE A 407 -19.49 26.36 9.16
CA PHE A 407 -20.80 25.70 9.32
C PHE A 407 -21.87 26.55 10.05
N LEU A 408 -21.47 27.55 10.84
CA LEU A 408 -22.38 28.49 11.49
C LEU A 408 -22.61 29.79 10.72
N GLU A 409 -21.62 30.32 10.00
CA GLU A 409 -21.75 31.63 9.32
C GLU A 409 -22.49 31.52 7.98
N ASP A 410 -22.21 30.49 7.18
CA ASP A 410 -22.91 30.28 5.90
C ASP A 410 -24.35 29.82 6.10
N ALA A 411 -24.62 29.09 7.19
CA ALA A 411 -25.98 28.73 7.60
C ALA A 411 -26.81 29.96 7.99
N GLU A 412 -26.24 30.97 8.66
CA GLU A 412 -26.95 32.20 9.03
C GLU A 412 -27.21 33.13 7.82
N ALA A 413 -26.29 33.20 6.85
CA ALA A 413 -26.46 33.99 5.64
C ALA A 413 -27.57 33.44 4.71
N ASP A 414 -27.68 32.11 4.60
CA ASP A 414 -28.69 31.46 3.76
C ASP A 414 -30.06 31.31 4.43
N ILE A 415 -30.12 31.28 5.77
CA ILE A 415 -31.39 31.37 6.52
C ILE A 415 -32.06 32.74 6.28
N GLN A 416 -31.29 33.80 6.05
CA GLN A 416 -31.84 35.13 5.71
C GLN A 416 -32.28 35.25 4.23
N SER A 417 -31.74 34.42 3.32
CA SER A 417 -32.09 34.48 1.89
C SER A 417 -33.27 33.57 1.50
N ALA A 418 -33.51 32.49 2.25
CA ALA A 418 -34.56 31.49 1.96
C ALA A 418 -35.92 31.74 2.65
N ASP A 419 -36.11 32.90 3.29
CA ASP A 419 -37.27 33.19 4.12
C ASP A 419 -38.48 33.74 3.34
N MET A 420 -38.99 32.96 2.36
CA MET A 420 -40.32 33.23 1.82
C MET A 420 -41.24 32.04 1.56
N ASN A 421 -40.87 30.76 1.78
CA ASN A 421 -41.87 29.68 1.52
C ASN A 421 -41.80 28.37 2.32
N ILE A 422 -40.96 28.22 3.35
CA ILE A 422 -41.05 27.03 4.23
C ILE A 422 -40.94 27.46 5.70
N ALA A 423 -41.98 28.14 6.20
CA ALA A 423 -42.18 28.33 7.63
C ALA A 423 -42.90 27.08 8.19
N ASN A 424 -42.19 26.25 8.96
CA ASN A 424 -42.67 25.54 10.17
C ASN A 424 -41.86 24.31 10.62
N ASN A 425 -40.66 24.03 10.10
CA ASN A 425 -39.79 23.04 10.75
C ASN A 425 -38.73 23.74 11.61
N ASN A 426 -39.04 23.89 12.91
CA ASN A 426 -38.17 24.43 13.96
C ASN A 426 -37.00 23.49 14.36
N ASN A 427 -36.53 22.63 13.46
CA ASN A 427 -35.40 21.77 13.77
C ASN A 427 -34.13 22.55 13.44
N GLY A 428 -33.58 23.22 14.44
CA GLY A 428 -32.27 23.85 14.34
C GLY A 428 -31.18 22.82 13.98
N PRO A 429 -30.04 23.27 13.43
CA PRO A 429 -28.92 22.38 13.12
C PRO A 429 -28.52 21.55 14.34
N THR A 430 -28.18 20.27 14.12
CA THR A 430 -27.66 19.38 15.17
C THR A 430 -26.51 20.09 15.88
N ASP A 431 -26.61 20.26 17.20
CA ASP A 431 -25.60 20.99 17.98
C ASP A 431 -24.29 20.17 17.96
N PRO A 432 -23.19 20.70 17.38
CA PRO A 432 -21.88 20.04 17.41
C PRO A 432 -21.40 19.72 18.84
N MET A 433 -22.01 20.33 19.87
CA MET A 433 -21.75 20.01 21.29
C MET A 433 -21.99 18.53 21.61
N GLU A 434 -22.99 17.88 21.02
CA GLU A 434 -23.30 16.47 21.35
C GLU A 434 -22.15 15.52 20.96
N LEU A 435 -21.43 15.83 19.87
CA LEU A 435 -20.25 15.07 19.45
C LEU A 435 -19.09 15.25 20.43
N TRP A 436 -18.81 16.50 20.83
CA TRP A 436 -17.74 16.77 21.79
C TRP A 436 -18.03 16.18 23.16
N ASP A 437 -19.30 16.19 23.59
CA ASP A 437 -19.73 15.56 24.83
C ASP A 437 -19.58 14.03 24.77
N ALA A 438 -19.89 13.42 23.63
CA ALA A 438 -19.68 11.98 23.43
C ALA A 438 -18.20 11.57 23.38
N LEU A 439 -17.33 12.45 22.87
CA LEU A 439 -15.89 12.21 22.80
C LEU A 439 -15.14 12.62 24.09
N GLY A 440 -15.73 13.47 24.94
CA GLY A 440 -15.08 14.01 26.13
C GLY A 440 -14.51 12.97 27.11
N PRO A 441 -15.16 11.79 27.32
CA PRO A 441 -14.60 10.71 28.13
C PRO A 441 -13.32 10.08 27.57
N ILE A 442 -13.03 10.28 26.28
CA ILE A 442 -11.88 9.66 25.62
C ILE A 442 -10.59 10.40 25.98
N GLN A 443 -9.61 9.69 26.54
CA GLN A 443 -8.27 10.26 26.72
C GLN A 443 -7.53 10.27 25.39
N VAL A 444 -7.39 11.47 24.83
CA VAL A 444 -6.69 11.74 23.58
C VAL A 444 -5.40 12.49 23.90
N GLU A 445 -4.22 11.95 23.58
CA GLU A 445 -2.97 12.70 23.78
C GLU A 445 -2.75 13.73 22.67
N THR A 446 -2.96 13.34 21.41
CA THR A 446 -2.78 14.21 20.24
C THR A 446 -4.07 14.25 19.42
N LEU A 447 -4.60 15.44 19.17
CA LEU A 447 -5.72 15.70 18.26
C LEU A 447 -5.19 16.46 17.05
N ARG A 448 -5.37 15.88 15.86
CA ARG A 448 -5.07 16.56 14.59
C ARG A 448 -6.35 16.99 13.92
N LEU A 449 -6.46 18.29 13.63
CA LEU A 449 -7.56 18.90 12.91
C LEU A 449 -7.06 19.35 11.53
N PRO A 450 -7.28 18.56 10.47
CA PRO A 450 -6.96 19.00 9.12
C PRO A 450 -7.97 20.06 8.66
N GLY A 451 -7.47 21.14 8.04
CA GLY A 451 -8.29 22.17 7.41
C GLY A 451 -7.67 23.57 7.48
N THR A 452 -8.20 24.53 6.72
CA THR A 452 -7.83 25.96 6.82
C THR A 452 -8.65 26.66 7.89
N PHE A 453 -7.98 27.23 8.90
CA PHE A 453 -8.64 28.03 9.94
C PHE A 453 -8.30 29.51 9.73
N THR A 454 -9.34 30.34 9.62
CA THR A 454 -9.20 31.80 9.61
C THR A 454 -8.90 32.31 11.03
N ASN A 455 -8.57 33.60 11.18
CA ASN A 455 -7.94 34.15 12.39
C ASN A 455 -8.69 33.95 13.72
N ASP A 456 -9.99 33.63 13.67
CA ASP A 456 -10.75 33.26 14.85
C ASP A 456 -10.70 31.75 15.04
N LEU A 457 -9.77 31.30 15.88
CA LEU A 457 -9.74 29.91 16.36
C LEU A 457 -11.15 29.59 16.90
N PRO A 458 -11.95 28.74 16.23
CA PRO A 458 -13.39 28.72 16.45
C PRO A 458 -13.70 28.43 17.93
N PRO A 459 -14.75 29.04 18.52
CA PRO A 459 -15.26 28.65 19.83
C PRO A 459 -15.40 27.13 20.01
N GLN A 460 -15.58 26.40 18.89
CA GLN A 460 -15.60 24.94 18.82
C GLN A 460 -14.28 24.26 19.23
N ILE A 461 -13.11 24.78 18.82
CA ILE A 461 -11.82 24.20 19.25
C ILE A 461 -11.63 24.36 20.76
N ARG A 462 -11.93 25.55 21.31
CA ARG A 462 -11.88 25.75 22.77
C ARG A 462 -12.86 24.85 23.51
N LYS A 463 -14.02 24.58 22.91
CA LYS A 463 -15.00 23.64 23.45
C LYS A 463 -14.49 22.20 23.40
N ALA A 464 -13.89 21.76 22.28
CA ALA A 464 -13.26 20.45 22.16
C ALA A 464 -12.16 20.26 23.20
N MET A 465 -11.28 21.25 23.38
CA MET A 465 -10.23 21.23 24.41
C MET A 465 -10.79 21.16 25.84
N ARG A 466 -11.96 21.77 26.10
CA ARG A 466 -12.63 21.66 27.41
C ARG A 466 -13.29 20.31 27.63
N ALA A 467 -13.86 19.75 26.57
CA ALA A 467 -14.47 18.42 26.61
C ALA A 467 -13.41 17.32 26.79
N MET A 468 -12.20 17.52 26.27
CA MET A 468 -11.09 16.56 26.31
C MET A 468 -9.94 17.03 27.24
N PRO A 469 -10.09 16.92 28.57
CA PRO A 469 -9.06 17.40 29.51
C PRO A 469 -7.72 16.65 29.43
N GLY A 470 -7.67 15.49 28.76
CA GLY A 470 -6.44 14.72 28.54
C GLY A 470 -5.61 15.17 27.33
N LEU A 471 -6.09 16.16 26.55
CA LEU A 471 -5.43 16.61 25.33
C LEU A 471 -4.09 17.30 25.60
N LEU A 472 -2.99 16.70 25.11
CA LEU A 472 -1.63 17.19 25.27
C LEU A 472 -1.11 17.96 24.06
N THR A 473 -1.56 17.60 22.86
CA THR A 473 -1.09 18.20 21.62
C THR A 473 -2.26 18.43 20.68
N LEU A 474 -2.43 19.67 20.25
CA LEU A 474 -3.37 20.04 19.20
C LEU A 474 -2.56 20.43 17.95
N GLU A 475 -2.67 19.63 16.91
CA GLU A 475 -2.10 19.96 15.59
C GLU A 475 -3.23 20.47 14.71
N VAL A 476 -3.07 21.69 14.22
CA VAL A 476 -4.02 22.33 13.31
C VAL A 476 -3.27 22.60 12.01
N GLU A 477 -3.72 22.01 10.92
CA GLU A 477 -3.12 22.27 9.61
C GLU A 477 -3.52 23.69 9.13
N ASN A 478 -2.74 24.28 8.23
CA ASN A 478 -3.08 25.50 7.48
C ASN A 478 -3.76 26.66 8.26
N VAL A 479 -3.26 27.02 9.45
CA VAL A 479 -3.75 28.21 10.17
C VAL A 479 -3.13 29.47 9.59
N ASP A 480 -3.97 30.28 8.94
CA ASP A 480 -3.56 31.61 8.48
C ASP A 480 -3.79 32.62 9.63
N PHE A 481 -2.68 33.15 10.16
CA PHE A 481 -2.70 34.17 11.22
C PHE A 481 -2.51 35.60 10.66
N THR A 482 -2.49 35.77 9.33
CA THR A 482 -1.99 37.01 8.71
C THR A 482 -3.05 38.06 8.44
N ALA A 483 -4.34 37.79 8.60
CA ALA A 483 -5.35 38.84 8.43
C ALA A 483 -5.45 39.70 9.71
N SER A 484 -4.59 40.71 9.78
CA SER A 484 -4.73 41.85 10.69
C SER A 484 -6.07 42.55 10.42
N PRO A 485 -6.91 42.84 11.42
CA PRO A 485 -8.21 43.49 11.21
C PRO A 485 -8.15 44.95 10.73
N ASP A 486 -6.97 45.57 10.60
CA ASP A 486 -6.85 47.01 10.38
C ASP A 486 -5.80 47.38 9.33
N GLU A 487 -6.14 47.29 8.05
CA GLU A 487 -5.56 48.15 7.00
C GLU A 487 -6.65 48.66 6.05
N HIS A 488 -7.54 49.49 6.58
CA HIS A 488 -8.22 50.53 5.81
C HIS A 488 -7.64 51.89 6.20
N GLY A 489 -6.54 52.27 5.54
CA GLY A 489 -5.81 53.51 5.81
C GLY A 489 -5.05 54.06 4.60
N GLN A 490 -5.76 54.84 3.79
CA GLN A 490 -5.30 56.02 3.03
C GLN A 490 -3.96 55.97 2.25
N HIS A 491 -4.10 56.08 0.92
CA HIS A 491 -3.10 56.65 0.02
C HIS A 491 -2.62 58.04 0.46
N CYS A 492 -1.31 58.21 0.69
CA CYS A 492 -0.55 59.43 0.38
C CYS A 492 0.96 59.14 0.28
N HIS A 493 1.62 59.83 -0.65
CA HIS A 493 3.01 59.72 -1.08
C HIS A 493 4.07 60.20 -0.05
N SER A 494 5.24 59.57 -0.10
CA SER A 494 6.62 60.13 -0.18
C SER A 494 7.67 59.65 0.84
N ASP A 495 8.74 59.09 0.26
CA ASP A 495 10.18 59.14 0.56
C ASP A 495 10.80 58.85 1.94
N ALA A 496 11.62 57.77 1.90
CA ALA A 496 12.99 57.61 2.40
C ALA A 496 13.30 57.68 3.92
N LEU A 497 13.76 56.55 4.49
CA LEU A 497 15.17 56.40 4.92
C LEU A 497 15.52 54.96 5.38
N ASN A 498 16.75 54.56 5.03
CA ASN A 498 17.49 53.34 5.40
C ASN A 498 17.47 52.95 6.89
N ARG A 499 17.43 51.62 7.16
CA ARG A 499 18.51 50.87 7.86
C ARG A 499 18.25 49.35 7.90
N SER A 500 19.06 48.62 7.12
CA SER A 500 19.89 47.47 7.53
C SER A 500 19.29 46.43 8.50
N ASN A 501 18.98 45.24 7.98
CA ASN A 501 19.74 44.06 8.37
C ASN A 501 19.86 43.08 7.19
N LYS A 502 21.09 42.62 7.02
CA LYS A 502 21.63 41.87 5.89
C LYS A 502 21.68 40.40 6.27
N PHE A 503 21.11 39.52 5.45
CA PHE A 503 21.66 38.18 5.16
C PHE A 503 21.20 37.76 3.76
N GLU A 504 22.17 37.65 2.86
CA GLU A 504 22.05 36.98 1.56
C GLU A 504 22.19 35.47 1.76
N SER A 505 21.29 34.67 1.15
CA SER A 505 21.67 33.70 0.13
C SER A 505 20.44 33.01 -0.50
N ASP A 506 20.26 33.33 -1.78
CA ASP A 506 19.73 32.56 -2.92
C ASP A 506 18.30 31.96 -2.97
N PRO A 507 17.67 31.97 -4.18
CA PRO A 507 16.27 31.64 -4.38
C PRO A 507 16.08 30.22 -4.92
N LYS A 508 15.39 29.37 -4.16
CA LYS A 508 14.49 28.33 -4.70
C LYS A 508 13.37 28.10 -3.68
N ALA A 509 12.28 28.85 -3.82
CA ALA A 509 11.04 28.55 -3.13
C ALA A 509 10.35 27.39 -3.86
N ASN A 510 10.39 26.21 -3.26
CA ASN A 510 9.31 25.24 -3.39
C ASN A 510 8.44 25.38 -2.14
N HIS A 511 7.12 25.38 -2.32
CA HIS A 511 6.12 25.40 -1.26
C HIS A 511 6.46 24.39 -0.16
N SER A 512 6.80 24.87 1.05
CA SER A 512 6.76 24.04 2.25
C SER A 512 5.45 24.31 2.98
N GLN A 513 4.60 23.29 3.07
CA GLN A 513 3.50 23.28 4.03
C GLN A 513 4.08 23.35 5.45
N HIS A 514 3.71 24.39 6.20
CA HIS A 514 4.13 24.56 7.59
C HIS A 514 3.04 24.05 8.53
N SER A 515 3.24 22.88 9.11
CA SER A 515 2.49 22.45 10.30
C SER A 515 3.00 23.20 11.53
N LYS A 516 2.08 23.69 12.38
CA LYS A 516 2.38 24.34 13.67
C LYS A 516 1.79 23.48 14.79
N SER A 517 2.63 23.16 15.77
CA SER A 517 2.24 22.43 16.98
C SER A 517 1.99 23.41 18.13
N PHE A 518 0.85 23.26 18.82
CA PHE A 518 0.56 23.93 20.08
C PHE A 518 0.77 22.91 21.22
N ILE A 519 1.64 23.27 22.18
CA ILE A 519 1.92 22.50 23.40
C ILE A 519 1.09 23.08 24.54
#